data_AF-A0A831K8C5-F1
#
_entry.id   AF-A0A831K8C5-F1
#
_cell.length_a   1.000
_cell.length_b   1.000
_cell.length_c   1.000
_cell.angle_alpha   90.00
_cell.angle_beta   90.00
_cell.angle_gamma   90.00
#
_symmetry.space_group_name_H-M   'P 1'
#
loop_
_entity.id
_entity.type
_entity.pdbx_description
1 polymer ?
#
loop_
_entity_poly.entity_id
_entity_poly.type
_entity_poly.pdbx_seq_one_letter_code
_entity_poly.pdbx_strand_id
1 'polypeptide(L)'
;MSEPRGSLLLGVVVGFFLHLILGGSIPIVGDLIAGIVAGYLAAGSLGKGALAGFLSGIIGGIILAIIIAIAPFLLTTIFPFLAPYLKYIGIIGALGALLAILLSLKGAIIGCIGGVIGALIKTKIS
;
A
#
# COMPACT_ATOMS: atom_id res chain seq x y z
N MET A 1 10.16 32.53 6.60
CA MET A 1 9.45 31.54 7.42
C MET A 1 9.13 30.35 6.53
N SER A 2 10.02 29.36 6.48
CA SER A 2 9.81 28.14 5.68
C SER A 2 8.90 27.21 6.46
N GLU A 3 7.60 27.25 6.17
CA GLU A 3 6.67 26.23 6.64
C GLU A 3 7.30 24.85 6.40
N PRO A 4 7.29 23.92 7.37
CA PRO A 4 7.68 22.54 7.10
C PRO A 4 6.61 21.95 6.19
N ARG A 5 6.74 22.22 4.88
CA ARG A 5 5.89 21.70 3.82
C ARG A 5 5.93 20.19 3.94
N GLY A 6 4.83 19.61 4.43
CA GLY A 6 4.69 18.16 4.43
C GLY A 6 4.93 17.67 3.01
N SER A 7 5.93 16.81 2.85
CA SER A 7 6.28 16.30 1.54
C SER A 7 5.33 15.17 1.21
N LEU A 8 4.51 15.37 0.16
CA LEU A 8 3.59 14.36 -0.34
C LEU A 8 4.32 13.05 -0.66
N LEU A 9 5.57 13.15 -1.11
CA LEU A 9 6.45 11.99 -1.32
C LEU A 9 6.72 11.22 -0.02
N LEU A 10 7.04 11.93 1.08
CA LEU A 10 7.29 11.30 2.39
C LEU A 10 6.03 10.60 2.90
N GLY A 11 4.86 11.23 2.75
CA GLY A 11 3.58 10.62 3.11
C GLY A 11 3.30 9.35 2.31
N VAL A 12 3.53 9.36 1.00
CA VAL A 12 3.34 8.19 0.13
C VAL A 12 4.31 7.07 0.50
N VAL A 13 5.59 7.38 0.73
CA VAL A 13 6.61 6.37 1.07
C VAL A 13 6.33 5.73 2.43
N VAL A 14 6.03 6.53 3.46
CA VAL A 14 5.74 6.00 4.80
C VAL A 14 4.42 5.24 4.81
N GLY A 15 3.39 5.77 4.14
CA GLY A 15 2.11 5.07 3.95
C GLY A 15 2.25 3.73 3.23
N PHE A 16 3.17 3.65 2.26
CA PHE A 16 3.48 2.42 1.54
C PHE A 16 4.07 1.35 2.47
N PHE A 17 5.06 1.71 3.29
CA PHE A 17 5.63 0.78 4.25
C PHE A 17 4.61 0.32 5.29
N LEU A 18 3.74 1.22 5.74
CA LEU A 18 2.64 0.87 6.64
C LEU A 18 1.63 -0.06 5.97
N HIS A 19 1.27 0.17 4.72
CA HIS A 19 0.41 -0.75 3.96
C HIS A 19 1.04 -2.15 3.82
N LEU A 20 2.35 -2.23 3.60
CA LEU A 20 3.06 -3.51 3.54
C LEU A 20 3.04 -4.27 4.87
N ILE A 21 3.26 -3.57 5.99
CA ILE A 21 3.38 -4.20 7.31
C ILE A 21 2.01 -4.46 7.94
N LEU A 22 1.14 -3.45 7.96
CA LEU A 22 -0.17 -3.50 8.61
C LEU A 22 -1.27 -4.05 7.70
N GLY A 23 -1.22 -3.80 6.39
CA GLY A 23 -2.25 -4.28 5.45
C GLY A 23 -2.31 -5.79 5.34
N GLY A 24 -1.18 -6.48 5.55
CA GLY A 24 -1.14 -7.95 5.64
C GLY A 24 -1.69 -8.50 6.96
N SER A 25 -1.54 -7.77 8.07
CA SER A 25 -1.91 -8.26 9.41
C SER A 25 -3.34 -7.91 9.80
N ILE A 26 -3.80 -6.70 9.48
CA ILE A 26 -5.14 -6.20 9.82
C ILE A 26 -5.69 -5.40 8.61
N PRO A 27 -6.28 -6.07 7.61
CA PRO A 27 -6.52 -5.49 6.28
C PRO A 27 -7.60 -4.39 6.20
N ILE A 28 -8.17 -3.91 7.30
CA ILE A 28 -9.16 -2.82 7.30
C ILE A 28 -8.67 -1.67 8.17
N VAL A 29 -8.32 -1.98 9.42
CA VAL A 29 -7.78 -0.99 10.36
C VAL A 29 -6.36 -0.58 9.99
N GLY A 30 -5.57 -1.52 9.47
CA GLY A 30 -4.20 -1.29 9.01
C GLY A 30 -4.11 -0.31 7.85
N ASP A 31 -4.93 -0.52 6.81
CA ASP A 31 -5.02 0.36 5.64
C ASP A 31 -5.50 1.77 6.04
N LEU A 32 -6.42 1.85 7.01
CA LEU A 32 -6.90 3.12 7.53
C LEU A 32 -5.79 3.88 8.27
N ILE A 33 -5.05 3.21 9.16
CA ILE A 33 -3.93 3.81 9.88
C ILE A 33 -2.82 4.22 8.92
N ALA A 34 -2.48 3.38 7.94
CA ALA A 34 -1.51 3.68 6.89
C ALA A 34 -1.91 4.95 6.13
N GLY A 35 -3.19 5.06 5.74
CA GLY A 35 -3.77 6.26 5.15
C GLY A 35 -3.67 7.49 6.06
N ILE A 36 -4.03 7.38 7.33
CA ILE A 36 -3.97 8.47 8.32
C ILE A 36 -2.54 9.00 8.43
N VAL A 37 -1.56 8.12 8.58
CA VAL A 37 -0.16 8.53 8.71
C VAL A 37 0.35 9.16 7.41
N ALA A 38 0.00 8.59 6.24
CA ALA A 38 0.33 9.15 4.93
C ALA A 38 -0.23 10.57 4.74
N GLY A 39 -1.50 10.77 5.10
CA GLY A 39 -2.18 12.05 4.99
C GLY A 39 -1.67 13.09 5.98
N TYR A 40 -1.33 12.66 7.19
CA TYR A 40 -0.69 13.52 8.20
C TYR A 40 0.71 13.98 7.76
N LEU A 41 1.49 13.11 7.10
CA LEU A 41 2.83 13.44 6.63
C LEU A 41 2.83 14.32 5.37
N ALA A 42 1.86 14.14 4.47
CA ALA A 42 1.73 14.90 3.21
C ALA A 42 1.30 16.37 3.38
N ALA A 43 1.14 16.83 4.62
CA ALA A 43 0.63 18.14 5.07
C ALA A 43 0.73 19.30 4.07
N GLY A 44 -0.42 19.93 3.81
CA GLY A 44 -0.53 21.14 3.01
C GLY A 44 -1.95 21.38 2.46
N SER A 45 -2.77 20.34 2.35
CA SER A 45 -4.22 20.44 2.10
C SER A 45 -4.92 19.09 2.30
N LEU A 46 -6.24 19.13 2.55
CA LEU A 46 -7.13 17.96 2.56
C LEU A 46 -6.96 17.07 1.31
N GLY A 47 -6.91 17.69 0.13
CA GLY A 47 -6.73 16.97 -1.14
C GLY A 47 -5.38 16.28 -1.26
N LYS A 48 -4.30 16.92 -0.77
CA LYS A 48 -2.96 16.30 -0.74
C LYS A 48 -2.90 15.08 0.19
N GLY A 49 -3.62 15.12 1.31
CA GLY A 49 -3.72 13.99 2.22
C GLY A 49 -4.46 12.79 1.62
N ALA A 50 -5.60 13.04 1.00
CA ALA A 50 -6.38 12.02 0.27
C ALA A 50 -5.54 11.35 -0.83
N LEU A 51 -4.85 12.17 -1.63
CA LEU A 51 -3.97 11.70 -2.69
C LEU A 51 -2.80 10.88 -2.15
N ALA A 52 -2.18 11.30 -1.05
CA ALA A 52 -1.09 10.54 -0.44
C ALA A 52 -1.54 9.17 0.06
N GLY A 53 -2.71 9.10 0.71
CA GLY A 53 -3.33 7.85 1.16
C GLY A 53 -3.64 6.91 0.00
N PHE A 54 -4.29 7.42 -1.04
CA PHE A 54 -4.64 6.66 -2.25
C PHE A 54 -3.40 6.17 -3.02
N LEU A 55 -2.41 7.05 -3.27
CA LEU A 55 -1.17 6.68 -3.94
C LEU A 55 -0.40 5.62 -3.14
N SER A 56 -0.31 5.80 -1.81
CA SER A 56 0.39 4.83 -0.97
C SER A 56 -0.25 3.43 -1.02
N GLY A 57 -1.59 3.36 -1.10
CA GLY A 57 -2.34 2.11 -1.22
C GLY A 57 -2.19 1.45 -2.59
N ILE A 58 -2.31 2.21 -3.67
CA ILE A 58 -2.10 1.68 -5.03
C ILE A 58 -0.67 1.18 -5.21
N ILE A 59 0.32 1.98 -4.80
CA ILE A 59 1.74 1.62 -4.95
C ILE A 59 2.06 0.39 -4.06
N GLY A 60 1.54 0.36 -2.83
CA GLY A 60 1.60 -0.80 -1.92
C GLY A 60 1.13 -2.08 -2.59
N GLY A 61 -0.04 -1.95 -3.18
CA GLY A 61 -0.72 -3.00 -3.86
C GLY A 61 -0.06 -3.55 -5.12
N ILE A 62 0.37 -2.65 -6.00
CA ILE A 62 1.06 -2.99 -7.24
C ILE A 62 2.36 -3.71 -6.91
N ILE A 63 3.13 -3.21 -5.94
CA ILE A 63 4.38 -3.84 -5.54
C ILE A 63 4.14 -5.24 -4.95
N LEU A 64 3.11 -5.40 -4.11
CA LEU A 64 2.75 -6.71 -3.59
C LEU A 64 2.32 -7.68 -4.70
N ALA A 65 1.53 -7.22 -5.67
CA ALA A 65 1.13 -8.03 -6.82
C ALA A 65 2.33 -8.46 -7.68
N ILE A 66 3.31 -7.58 -7.89
CA ILE A 66 4.56 -7.89 -8.58
C ILE A 66 5.36 -8.95 -7.81
N ILE A 67 5.50 -8.80 -6.49
CA ILE A 67 6.21 -9.77 -5.65
C ILE A 67 5.55 -11.15 -5.75
N ILE A 68 4.22 -11.23 -5.65
CA ILE A 68 3.47 -12.49 -5.75
C ILE A 68 3.55 -13.08 -7.16
N ALA A 69 3.59 -12.26 -8.21
CA ALA A 69 3.73 -12.73 -9.58
C ALA A 69 5.12 -13.32 -9.87
N ILE A 70 6.18 -12.75 -9.27
CA ILE A 70 7.57 -13.19 -9.49
C ILE A 70 7.97 -14.32 -8.52
N ALA A 71 7.36 -14.40 -7.34
CA ALA A 71 7.68 -15.42 -6.32
C ALA A 71 7.67 -16.88 -6.82
N PRO A 72 6.69 -17.34 -7.64
CA PRO A 72 6.72 -18.68 -8.23
C PRO A 72 7.97 -18.97 -9.06
N PHE A 73 8.45 -17.97 -9.80
CA PHE A 73 9.63 -18.09 -10.66
C PHE A 73 10.91 -18.20 -9.82
N LEU A 74 11.06 -17.37 -8.78
CA LEU A 74 12.17 -17.51 -7.83
C LEU A 74 12.13 -18.85 -7.10
N LEU A 75 10.96 -19.28 -6.64
CA LEU A 75 10.81 -20.49 -5.85
C LEU A 75 11.22 -21.74 -6.63
N THR A 76 10.91 -21.78 -7.91
CA THR A 76 11.28 -22.91 -8.79
C THR A 76 12.72 -22.86 -9.28
N THR A 77 13.36 -21.69 -9.26
CA THR A 77 14.81 -21.56 -9.46
C THR A 77 15.60 -22.11 -8.27
N ILE A 78 15.12 -21.86 -7.05
CA ILE A 78 15.76 -22.34 -5.80
C ILE A 78 15.43 -23.82 -5.54
N PHE A 79 14.21 -24.25 -5.86
CA PHE A 79 13.72 -25.63 -5.65
C PHE A 79 13.29 -26.27 -6.98
N PRO A 80 14.23 -26.82 -7.76
CA PRO A 80 13.95 -27.36 -9.10
C PRO A 80 13.01 -28.57 -9.09
N PHE A 81 12.88 -29.29 -7.97
CA PHE A 81 11.89 -30.38 -7.84
C PHE A 81 10.43 -29.89 -7.90
N LEU A 82 10.20 -28.59 -7.70
CA LEU A 82 8.89 -27.96 -7.80
C LEU A 82 8.52 -27.55 -9.24
N ALA A 83 9.46 -27.62 -10.19
CA ALA A 83 9.27 -27.26 -11.59
C ALA A 83 8.11 -27.99 -12.30
N PRO A 84 7.83 -29.29 -12.05
CA PRO A 84 6.66 -29.97 -12.63
C PRO A 84 5.32 -29.36 -12.16
N TYR A 85 5.32 -28.78 -10.95
CA TYR A 85 4.15 -28.14 -10.36
C TYR A 85 4.06 -26.65 -10.67
N LEU A 86 5.01 -26.10 -11.44
CA LEU A 86 5.09 -24.68 -11.79
C LEU A 86 3.79 -24.16 -12.41
N LYS A 87 3.09 -24.98 -13.20
CA LYS A 87 1.79 -24.62 -13.78
C LYS A 87 0.75 -24.36 -12.68
N TYR A 88 0.68 -25.22 -11.65
CA TYR A 88 -0.25 -25.06 -10.53
C TYR A 88 0.15 -23.90 -9.62
N ILE A 89 1.45 -23.77 -9.32
CA ILE A 89 1.98 -22.69 -8.48
C ILE A 89 1.84 -21.34 -9.18
N GLY A 90 2.02 -21.30 -10.50
CA GLY A 90 1.81 -20.12 -11.33
C GLY A 90 0.33 -19.71 -11.39
N ILE A 91 -0.60 -20.65 -11.47
CA ILE A 91 -2.05 -20.36 -11.38
C ILE A 91 -2.39 -19.79 -10.00
N ILE A 92 -1.88 -20.38 -8.92
CA ILE A 92 -2.08 -19.89 -7.55
C ILE A 92 -1.46 -18.49 -7.38
N GLY A 93 -0.25 -18.27 -7.92
CA GLY A 93 0.42 -16.97 -7.92
C GLY A 93 -0.34 -15.92 -8.73
N ALA A 94 -0.89 -16.27 -9.89
CA ALA A 94 -1.71 -15.38 -10.70
C ALA A 94 -3.02 -15.01 -10.01
N LEU A 95 -3.70 -15.97 -9.38
CA LEU A 95 -4.87 -15.73 -8.54
C LEU A 95 -4.52 -14.87 -7.32
N GLY A 96 -3.38 -15.11 -6.69
CA GLY A 96 -2.85 -14.31 -5.58
C GLY A 96 -2.53 -12.87 -6.00
N ALA A 97 -1.96 -12.66 -7.18
CA ALA A 97 -1.70 -11.34 -7.73
C ALA A 97 -3.00 -10.59 -8.08
N LEU A 98 -3.99 -11.30 -8.64
CA LEU A 98 -5.31 -10.73 -8.88
C LEU A 98 -6.01 -10.33 -7.57
N LEU A 99 -5.96 -11.19 -6.56
CA LEU A 99 -6.45 -10.89 -5.22
C LEU A 99 -5.71 -9.72 -4.59
N ALA A 100 -4.39 -9.64 -4.75
CA ALA A 100 -3.59 -8.52 -4.29
C ALA A 100 -4.07 -7.22 -4.93
N ILE A 101 -4.32 -7.18 -6.25
CA ILE A 101 -4.86 -6.00 -6.94
C ILE A 101 -6.25 -5.61 -6.39
N LEU A 102 -7.15 -6.57 -6.16
CA LEU A 102 -8.44 -6.27 -5.53
C LEU A 102 -8.28 -5.72 -4.11
N LEU A 103 -7.39 -6.31 -3.31
CA LEU A 103 -7.08 -5.82 -1.96
C LEU A 103 -6.45 -4.42 -2.00
N SER A 104 -5.62 -4.16 -3.00
CA SER A 104 -4.98 -2.87 -3.22
C SER A 104 -5.98 -1.78 -3.49
N LEU A 105 -7.02 -2.10 -4.26
CA LEU A 105 -8.09 -1.16 -4.56
C LEU A 105 -8.90 -0.86 -3.30
N LYS A 106 -9.19 -1.90 -2.49
CA LYS A 106 -9.80 -1.74 -1.17
C LYS A 106 -8.94 -0.86 -0.25
N GLY A 107 -7.65 -1.16 -0.13
CA GLY A 107 -6.71 -0.43 0.70
C GLY A 107 -6.45 0.99 0.21
N ALA A 108 -6.49 1.23 -1.10
CA ALA A 108 -6.40 2.57 -1.66
C ALA A 108 -7.62 3.44 -1.33
N ILE A 109 -8.84 2.87 -1.36
CA ILE A 109 -10.07 3.57 -0.99
C ILE A 109 -10.07 3.87 0.52
N ILE A 110 -9.77 2.87 1.35
CA ILE A 110 -9.69 3.04 2.81
C ILE A 110 -8.56 4.01 3.18
N GLY A 111 -7.42 3.87 2.52
CA GLY A 111 -6.25 4.74 2.67
C GLY A 111 -6.53 6.18 2.24
N CYS A 112 -7.39 6.41 1.24
CA CYS A 112 -7.86 7.74 0.87
C CYS A 112 -8.67 8.38 2.00
N ILE A 113 -9.61 7.63 2.61
CA ILE A 113 -10.40 8.08 3.77
C ILE A 113 -9.47 8.38 4.95
N GLY A 114 -8.54 7.47 5.25
CA GLY A 114 -7.53 7.68 6.27
C GLY A 114 -6.69 8.92 5.98
N GLY A 115 -6.28 9.13 4.73
CA GLY A 115 -5.49 10.27 4.28
C GLY A 115 -6.20 11.61 4.47
N VAL A 116 -7.51 11.66 4.21
CA VAL A 116 -8.36 12.83 4.51
C VAL A 116 -8.37 13.09 6.02
N ILE A 117 -8.57 12.06 6.84
CA ILE A 117 -8.60 12.18 8.31
C ILE A 117 -7.26 12.66 8.84
N GLY A 118 -6.15 12.07 8.39
CA GLY A 118 -4.80 12.44 8.80
C GLY A 118 -4.44 13.89 8.42
N ALA A 119 -4.85 14.33 7.24
CA ALA A 119 -4.69 15.72 6.85
C ALA A 119 -5.56 16.66 7.69
N LEU A 120 -6.81 16.31 7.98
CA LEU A 120 -7.69 17.09 8.86
C LEU A 120 -7.09 17.28 10.25
N ILE A 121 -6.58 16.19 10.85
CA ILE A 121 -5.95 16.22 12.17
C ILE A 121 -4.79 17.22 12.16
N LYS A 122 -3.92 17.16 11.14
CA LYS A 122 -2.78 18.09 11.07
C LYS A 122 -3.19 19.53 10.84
N THR A 123 -4.20 19.75 10.00
CA THR A 123 -4.70 21.10 9.68
C THR A 123 -5.39 21.76 10.89
N LYS A 124 -5.92 20.96 11.83
CA LYS A 124 -6.52 21.44 13.09
C LYS A 124 -5.49 21.70 14.21
N ILE A 125 -4.33 21.06 14.15
CA ILE A 125 -3.30 21.11 15.19
C ILE A 125 -2.18 22.12 14.83
N SER A 126 -2.03 22.45 13.55
CA SER A 126 -1.08 23.47 13.07
C SER A 126 -1.67 24.87 13.08
#